data_AF-A0A962B1H2-F1
#
_entry.id   AF-A0A962B1H2-F1
#
_cell.length_a   1.000
_cell.length_b   1.000
_cell.length_c   1.000
_cell.angle_alpha   90.00
_cell.angle_beta   90.00
_cell.angle_gamma   90.00
#
_symmetry.space_group_name_H-M   'P 1'
#
loop_
_entity.id
_entity.type
_entity.pdbx_description
1 polymer ?
#
loop_
_entity_poly.entity_id
_entity_poly.type
_entity_poly.pdbx_seq_one_letter_code
_entity_poly.pdbx_strand_id
1 'polypeptide(L)'
;QLVEIPTDDEIHDNIAAYWNPEVPLRKGDRRRFRYRLTWLDEIAFPKELGRNIGTWTGVGGRPGQPRPKGVRKFVLDFEGEAFKGLTWADGVEIVATASRGAIAHSYAHPVARHEGRFRAVFDVNVTGTEPVDIRVFLRHKGRALTETWLYQYHPEG
;
A
#
# COMPACT_ATOMS: atom_id res chain seq x y z
N GLN A 1 -10.15 -11.09 -7.52
CA GLN A 1 -11.03 -10.45 -6.53
C GLN A 1 -10.49 -10.78 -5.15
N LEU A 2 -10.51 -9.80 -4.24
CA LEU A 2 -10.21 -9.94 -2.83
C LEU A 2 -11.51 -9.66 -2.08
N VAL A 3 -11.86 -10.51 -1.12
CA VAL A 3 -13.00 -10.34 -0.25
C VAL A 3 -12.49 -10.35 1.18
N GLU A 4 -12.84 -9.31 1.91
CA GLU A 4 -12.55 -9.15 3.33
C GLU A 4 -13.88 -9.26 4.08
N ILE A 5 -13.98 -10.22 4.99
CA ILE A 5 -15.17 -10.48 5.78
C ILE A 5 -14.90 -9.97 7.20
N PRO A 6 -15.72 -9.05 7.75
CA PRO A 6 -15.55 -8.61 9.13
C PRO A 6 -15.59 -9.81 10.09
N THR A 7 -14.57 -9.93 10.93
CA THR A 7 -14.52 -10.94 11.98
C THR A 7 -14.11 -10.30 13.30
N ASP A 8 -14.75 -10.74 14.38
CA ASP A 8 -14.39 -10.35 15.75
C ASP A 8 -13.51 -11.43 16.43
N ASP A 9 -13.18 -12.52 15.72
CA ASP A 9 -12.41 -13.67 16.22
C ASP A 9 -11.41 -14.17 15.16
N GLU A 10 -10.19 -14.52 15.59
CA GLU A 10 -9.06 -14.98 14.74
C GLU A 10 -9.32 -16.36 14.15
N ILE A 11 -10.20 -17.17 14.76
CA ILE A 11 -10.48 -18.54 14.30
C ILE A 11 -11.30 -18.61 13.00
N HIS A 12 -11.80 -17.48 12.50
CA HIS A 12 -12.60 -17.42 11.29
C HIS A 12 -11.78 -16.86 10.12
N ASP A 13 -11.63 -17.67 9.06
CA ASP A 13 -11.04 -17.22 7.80
C ASP A 13 -11.78 -15.98 7.29
N ASN A 14 -11.09 -14.84 7.27
CA ASN A 14 -11.67 -13.53 6.95
C ASN A 14 -11.20 -12.96 5.61
N ILE A 15 -10.30 -13.66 4.91
CA ILE A 15 -9.74 -13.25 3.61
C ILE A 15 -9.95 -14.34 2.57
N ALA A 16 -10.58 -13.98 1.44
CA ALA A 16 -10.67 -14.84 0.27
C ALA A 16 -10.14 -14.13 -0.99
N ALA A 17 -9.25 -14.79 -1.73
CA ALA A 17 -8.72 -14.31 -2.99
C ALA A 17 -8.96 -15.32 -4.11
N TYR A 18 -9.58 -14.89 -5.21
CA TYR A 18 -9.89 -15.77 -6.33
C TYR A 18 -9.92 -15.03 -7.67
N TRP A 19 -9.73 -15.76 -8.76
CA TRP A 19 -9.95 -15.25 -10.10
C TRP A 19 -11.45 -15.28 -10.42
N ASN A 20 -12.02 -14.12 -10.76
CA ASN A 20 -13.40 -14.02 -11.22
C ASN A 20 -13.39 -13.65 -12.72
N PRO A 21 -13.82 -14.56 -13.63
CA PRO A 21 -13.87 -14.25 -15.05
C PRO A 21 -14.81 -13.08 -15.34
N GLU A 22 -14.43 -12.21 -16.27
CA GLU A 22 -15.27 -11.08 -16.70
C GLU A 22 -16.60 -11.54 -17.30
N VAL A 23 -16.59 -12.64 -18.06
CA VAL A 23 -17.80 -13.25 -18.63
C VAL A 23 -18.31 -14.35 -17.70
N PRO A 24 -19.51 -14.21 -17.11
CA PRO A 24 -20.09 -15.22 -16.23
C PRO A 24 -20.29 -16.56 -16.95
N LEU A 25 -20.11 -17.66 -16.21
CA LEU A 25 -20.43 -19.00 -16.67
C LEU A 25 -21.94 -19.18 -16.78
N ARG A 26 -22.43 -19.60 -17.94
CA ARG A 26 -23.84 -19.93 -18.17
C ARG A 26 -24.07 -21.42 -17.98
N LYS A 27 -25.32 -21.80 -17.70
CA LYS A 27 -25.74 -23.20 -17.66
C LYS A 27 -25.38 -23.89 -18.98
N GLY A 28 -24.64 -25.00 -18.90
CA GLY A 28 -24.17 -25.77 -20.06
C GLY A 28 -22.78 -25.37 -20.58
N ASP A 29 -22.18 -24.30 -20.08
CA ASP A 29 -20.83 -23.92 -20.46
C ASP A 29 -19.79 -24.94 -19.95
N ARG A 30 -18.78 -25.19 -20.77
CA ARG A 30 -17.56 -25.90 -20.37
C ARG A 30 -16.37 -24.95 -20.46
N ARG A 31 -15.56 -24.91 -19.40
CA ARG A 31 -14.27 -24.24 -19.34
C ARG A 31 -13.25 -25.17 -18.70
N ARG A 32 -12.00 -25.06 -19.13
CA ARG A 32 -10.87 -25.79 -18.54
C ARG A 32 -9.93 -24.78 -17.91
N PHE A 33 -9.71 -24.91 -16.61
CA PHE A 33 -8.71 -24.14 -15.88
C PHE A 33 -7.55 -25.08 -15.52
N ARG A 34 -6.32 -24.63 -15.74
CA ARG A 34 -5.11 -25.31 -15.30
C ARG A 34 -4.26 -24.27 -14.60
N TYR A 35 -3.92 -24.54 -13.34
CA TYR A 35 -3.14 -23.64 -12.53
C TYR A 35 -2.11 -24.42 -11.70
N ARG A 36 -1.11 -23.71 -11.20
CA ARG A 36 -0.15 -24.20 -10.22
C ARG A 36 -0.23 -23.29 -9.03
N LEU A 37 -0.32 -23.88 -7.85
CA LEU A 37 -0.16 -23.18 -6.58
C LEU A 37 1.24 -23.50 -6.06
N THR A 38 1.85 -22.56 -5.36
CA THR A 38 3.19 -22.70 -4.77
C THR A 38 3.14 -22.03 -3.41
N TRP A 39 3.60 -22.76 -2.38
CA TRP A 39 3.60 -22.34 -0.99
C TRP A 39 5.06 -22.09 -0.63
N LEU A 40 5.36 -20.86 -0.26
CA LEU A 40 6.70 -20.39 0.03
C LEU A 40 6.64 -19.53 1.28
N ASP A 41 7.72 -19.55 2.07
CA ASP A 41 7.88 -18.61 3.18
C ASP A 41 8.12 -17.18 2.64
N GLU A 42 8.82 -17.07 1.51
CA GLU A 42 9.06 -15.81 0.81
C GLU A 42 8.88 -15.95 -0.71
N ILE A 43 8.21 -14.96 -1.31
CA ILE A 43 8.05 -14.85 -2.75
C ILE A 43 9.28 -14.12 -3.31
N ALA A 44 9.86 -14.65 -4.38
CA ALA A 44 10.93 -13.97 -5.11
C ALA A 44 10.45 -12.58 -5.58
N PHE A 45 11.13 -11.53 -5.14
CA PHE A 45 10.81 -10.14 -5.48
C PHE A 45 11.86 -9.58 -6.46
N PRO A 46 11.46 -8.77 -7.46
CA PRO A 46 12.41 -8.16 -8.40
C PRO A 46 13.48 -7.35 -7.66
N LYS A 47 14.76 -7.61 -7.96
CA LYS A 47 15.88 -6.95 -7.28
C LYS A 47 15.94 -5.45 -7.57
N GLU A 48 15.38 -5.04 -8.70
CA GLU A 48 15.35 -3.67 -9.19
C GLU A 48 14.34 -2.78 -8.44
N LEU A 49 13.51 -3.37 -7.58
CA LEU A 49 12.47 -2.71 -6.80
C LEU A 49 12.68 -2.92 -5.29
N GLY A 50 12.18 -1.97 -4.51
CA GLY A 50 11.93 -2.10 -3.10
C GLY A 50 10.52 -2.63 -2.82
N ARG A 51 10.41 -3.45 -1.79
CA ARG A 51 9.15 -4.01 -1.30
C ARG A 51 8.70 -3.25 -0.06
N ASN A 52 7.39 -3.08 0.13
CA ASN A 52 6.86 -2.58 1.40
C ASN A 52 7.09 -3.63 2.50
N ILE A 53 7.80 -3.26 3.56
CA ILE A 53 8.11 -4.12 4.71
C ILE A 53 7.31 -3.74 5.96
N GLY A 54 6.59 -2.61 5.93
CA GLY A 54 5.81 -2.17 7.06
C GLY A 54 4.85 -1.04 6.71
N THR A 55 3.64 -1.13 7.26
CA THR A 55 2.59 -0.14 7.12
C THR A 55 2.14 0.25 8.52
N TRP A 56 2.17 1.55 8.83
CA TRP A 56 1.63 2.08 10.08
C TRP A 56 0.65 3.21 9.79
N THR A 57 -0.41 3.27 10.58
CA THR A 57 -1.43 4.32 10.50
C THR A 57 -1.53 5.05 11.83
N GLY A 58 -1.91 6.32 11.79
CA GLY A 58 -2.01 7.14 12.99
C GLY A 58 -2.77 8.43 12.75
N VAL A 59 -2.92 9.24 13.79
CA VAL A 59 -3.59 10.53 13.66
C VAL A 59 -2.79 11.47 12.74
N GLY A 60 -3.48 12.10 11.79
CA GLY A 60 -2.91 13.03 10.82
C GLY A 60 -2.56 14.40 11.39
N GLY A 61 -1.95 15.24 10.54
CA GLY A 61 -1.57 16.60 10.89
C GLY A 61 -0.09 16.75 11.22
N ARG A 62 0.28 18.00 11.54
CA ARG A 62 1.65 18.40 11.87
C ARG A 62 1.92 18.12 13.36
N PRO A 63 3.05 17.50 13.72
CA PRO A 63 3.46 17.35 15.12
C PRO A 63 3.47 18.70 15.86
N GLY A 64 2.96 18.70 17.09
CA GLY A 64 2.91 19.91 17.94
C GLY A 64 1.76 20.89 17.62
N GLN A 65 0.91 20.59 16.64
CA GLN A 65 -0.29 21.37 16.32
C GLN A 65 -1.56 20.65 16.80
N PRO A 66 -2.69 21.36 16.97
CA PRO A 66 -3.98 20.73 17.23
C PRO A 66 -4.29 19.64 16.19
N ARG A 67 -4.78 18.49 16.66
CA ARG A 67 -5.09 17.34 15.79
C ARG A 67 -6.28 17.68 14.88
N PRO A 68 -6.10 17.71 13.55
CA PRO A 68 -7.20 17.97 12.64
C PRO A 68 -8.14 16.76 12.58
N LYS A 69 -9.46 17.02 12.57
CA LYS A 69 -10.47 15.99 12.33
C LYS A 69 -10.41 15.51 10.88
N GLY A 70 -10.69 14.22 10.64
CA GLY A 70 -10.74 13.66 9.29
C GLY A 70 -9.39 13.52 8.57
N VAL A 71 -8.28 13.62 9.30
CA VAL A 71 -6.94 13.42 8.73
C VAL A 71 -6.29 12.18 9.32
N ARG A 72 -5.92 11.25 8.43
CA ARG A 72 -5.20 10.02 8.78
C ARG A 72 -3.78 10.07 8.22
N LYS A 73 -2.79 9.76 9.06
CA LYS A 73 -1.39 9.62 8.65
C LYS A 73 -1.08 8.18 8.28
N PHE A 74 -0.29 8.01 7.23
CA PHE A 74 0.30 6.74 6.83
C PHE A 74 1.82 6.86 6.83
N VAL A 75 2.47 5.83 7.32
CA VAL A 75 3.92 5.65 7.28
C VAL A 75 4.19 4.30 6.65
N LEU A 76 4.93 4.28 5.55
CA LEU A 76 5.31 3.07 4.82
C LEU A 76 6.83 2.96 4.83
N ASP A 77 7.36 1.79 5.16
CA ASP A 77 8.78 1.49 4.99
C ASP A 77 8.95 0.55 3.81
N PHE A 78 9.80 0.94 2.86
CA PHE A 78 10.21 0.14 1.72
C PHE A 78 11.68 -0.26 1.86
N GLU A 79 12.00 -1.49 1.49
CA GLU A 79 13.37 -2.01 1.51
C GLU A 79 13.70 -2.75 0.21
N GLY A 80 14.91 -2.56 -0.30
CA GLY A 80 15.41 -3.28 -1.48
C GLY A 80 16.66 -2.64 -2.09
N GLU A 81 17.28 -3.36 -3.03
CA GLU A 81 18.54 -2.91 -3.65
C GLU A 81 18.37 -1.63 -4.46
N ALA A 82 17.16 -1.34 -4.92
CA ALA A 82 16.78 -0.10 -5.61
C ALA A 82 17.14 1.18 -4.85
N PHE A 83 17.32 1.10 -3.54
CA PHE A 83 17.62 2.22 -2.65
C PHE A 83 19.08 2.31 -2.21
N LYS A 84 19.92 1.34 -2.56
CA LYS A 84 21.34 1.35 -2.18
C LYS A 84 22.02 2.62 -2.71
N GLY A 85 22.75 3.30 -1.82
CA GLY A 85 23.44 4.56 -2.14
C GLY A 85 22.55 5.80 -2.30
N LEU A 86 21.22 5.68 -2.24
CA LEU A 86 20.32 6.85 -2.31
C LEU A 86 20.25 7.55 -0.95
N THR A 87 20.23 8.88 -1.00
CA THR A 87 20.24 9.78 0.16
C THR A 87 19.09 10.78 0.07
N TRP A 88 19.02 11.68 1.06
CA TRP A 88 18.11 12.82 1.02
C TRP A 88 18.34 13.74 -0.20
N ALA A 89 19.59 13.84 -0.68
CA ALA A 89 19.95 14.75 -1.77
C ALA A 89 19.48 14.24 -3.15
N ASP A 90 19.16 12.96 -3.27
CA ASP A 90 18.78 12.34 -4.55
C ASP A 90 17.32 12.63 -4.94
N GLY A 91 16.52 13.18 -4.03
CA GLY A 91 15.15 13.61 -4.34
C GLY A 91 14.22 12.47 -4.72
N VAL A 92 14.20 11.40 -3.91
CA VAL A 92 13.20 10.33 -4.07
C VAL A 92 11.81 10.89 -3.80
N GLU A 93 10.93 10.74 -4.78
CA GLU A 93 9.57 11.26 -4.75
C GLU A 93 8.58 10.17 -4.32
N ILE A 94 7.59 10.57 -3.55
CA ILE A 94 6.40 9.77 -3.31
C ILE A 94 5.36 10.10 -4.38
N VAL A 95 4.80 9.06 -5.01
CA VAL A 95 3.66 9.19 -5.91
C VAL A 95 2.47 8.53 -5.23
N ALA A 96 1.58 9.36 -4.67
CA ALA A 96 0.43 8.93 -3.90
C ALA A 96 -0.88 9.47 -4.48
N THR A 97 -1.89 8.61 -4.58
CA THR A 97 -3.24 8.97 -5.05
C THR A 97 -4.29 8.37 -4.13
N ALA A 98 -5.40 9.07 -3.94
CA ALA A 98 -6.59 8.59 -3.23
C ALA A 98 -7.82 8.69 -4.15
N SER A 99 -8.74 7.72 -4.07
CA SER A 99 -9.99 7.73 -4.84
C SER A 99 -10.92 8.88 -4.46
N ARG A 100 -10.83 9.35 -3.21
CA ARG A 100 -11.48 10.58 -2.73
C ARG A 100 -10.66 11.24 -1.62
N GLY A 101 -10.99 12.49 -1.31
CA GLY A 101 -10.22 13.30 -0.38
C GLY A 101 -8.95 13.84 -1.01
N ALA A 102 -7.99 14.23 -0.19
CA ALA A 102 -6.73 14.82 -0.64
C ALA A 102 -5.53 14.23 0.09
N ILE A 103 -4.45 13.99 -0.67
CA ILE A 103 -3.14 13.67 -0.11
C ILE A 103 -2.44 14.96 0.32
N ALA A 104 -1.87 14.98 1.52
CA ALA A 104 -1.12 16.10 2.06
C ALA A 104 0.14 15.62 2.80
N HIS A 105 1.03 16.55 3.16
CA HIS A 105 2.25 16.28 3.94
C HIS A 105 3.06 15.07 3.44
N SER A 106 3.21 14.98 2.12
CA SER A 106 3.75 13.81 1.43
C SER A 106 5.24 13.97 1.18
N TYR A 107 6.05 13.06 1.72
CA TYR A 107 7.50 13.05 1.53
C TYR A 107 8.08 11.65 1.73
N ALA A 108 9.27 11.41 1.20
CA ALA A 108 10.02 10.18 1.41
C ALA A 108 11.46 10.49 1.83
N HIS A 109 12.06 9.62 2.64
CA HIS A 109 13.44 9.78 3.09
C HIS A 109 14.11 8.46 3.46
N PRO A 110 15.45 8.36 3.41
CA PRO A 110 16.15 7.17 3.89
C PRO A 110 15.94 6.98 5.40
N VAL A 111 15.92 5.73 5.84
CA VAL A 111 15.84 5.38 7.27
C VAL A 111 17.25 5.33 7.85
N ALA A 112 17.51 6.13 8.88
CA ALA A 112 18.83 6.24 9.49
C ALA A 112 19.31 4.88 10.01
N ARG A 113 20.57 4.54 9.74
CA ARG A 113 21.23 3.26 10.12
C ARG A 113 20.64 2.01 9.44
N HIS A 114 19.78 2.17 8.44
CA HIS A 114 19.23 1.08 7.62
C HIS A 114 19.49 1.37 6.14
N GLU A 115 20.64 0.92 5.63
CA GLU A 115 20.94 1.05 4.21
C GLU A 115 19.93 0.31 3.35
N GLY A 116 19.54 0.89 2.22
CA GLY A 116 18.56 0.29 1.32
C GLY A 116 17.12 0.38 1.83
N ARG A 117 16.84 1.17 2.88
CA ARG A 117 15.50 1.38 3.42
C ARG A 117 15.06 2.83 3.30
N PHE A 118 13.86 3.04 2.77
CA PHE A 118 13.21 4.34 2.63
C PHE A 118 11.87 4.35 3.32
N ARG A 119 11.56 5.47 3.99
CA ARG A 119 10.27 5.73 4.63
C ARG A 119 9.50 6.73 3.80
N ALA A 120 8.27 6.38 3.46
CA ALA A 120 7.29 7.28 2.87
C ALA A 120 6.29 7.72 3.96
N VAL A 121 6.00 9.01 4.04
CA VAL A 121 5.01 9.57 4.96
C VAL A 121 4.03 10.42 4.17
N PHE A 122 2.74 10.27 4.44
CA PHE A 122 1.71 11.14 3.89
C PHE A 122 0.48 11.17 4.79
N ASP A 123 -0.31 12.23 4.66
CA ASP A 123 -1.62 12.37 5.25
C ASP A 123 -2.71 12.21 4.19
N VAL A 124 -3.83 11.60 4.57
CA VAL A 124 -5.07 11.57 3.81
C VAL A 124 -6.08 12.42 4.56
N ASN A 125 -6.51 13.53 3.95
CA ASN A 125 -7.61 14.34 4.44
C ASN A 125 -8.89 13.91 3.72
N VAL A 126 -9.85 13.37 4.47
CA VAL A 126 -11.09 12.85 3.91
C VAL A 126 -12.25 13.06 4.88
N THR A 127 -13.42 13.32 4.32
CA THR A 127 -14.69 13.42 5.05
C THR A 127 -15.60 12.24 4.74
N GLY A 128 -16.53 11.96 5.66
CA GLY A 128 -17.48 10.85 5.55
C GLY A 128 -16.86 9.48 5.79
N THR A 129 -17.69 8.45 5.81
CA THR A 129 -17.37 7.10 6.27
C THR A 129 -17.10 6.09 5.16
N GLU A 130 -17.32 6.46 3.90
CA GLU A 130 -17.09 5.56 2.76
C GLU A 130 -15.62 5.09 2.70
N PRO A 131 -15.30 3.97 2.02
CA PRO A 131 -13.91 3.54 1.83
C PRO A 131 -13.11 4.44 0.88
N VAL A 132 -11.82 4.63 1.15
CA VAL A 132 -10.86 5.35 0.29
C VAL A 132 -9.83 4.36 -0.25
N ASP A 133 -9.75 4.22 -1.56
CA ASP A 133 -8.68 3.44 -2.18
C ASP A 133 -7.44 4.33 -2.34
N ILE A 134 -6.32 3.88 -1.80
CA ILE A 134 -5.04 4.59 -1.79
C ILE A 134 -4.04 3.77 -2.59
N ARG A 135 -3.25 4.46 -3.43
CA ARG A 135 -2.15 3.89 -4.19
C ARG A 135 -0.88 4.68 -3.92
N VAL A 136 0.22 4.01 -3.60
CA VAL A 136 1.52 4.65 -3.35
C VAL A 136 2.65 3.85 -3.98
N PHE A 137 3.59 4.55 -4.61
CA PHE A 137 4.91 4.01 -4.94
C PHE A 137 5.98 5.10 -4.83
N LEU A 138 7.24 4.71 -4.70
CA LEU A 138 8.36 5.66 -4.73
C LEU A 138 8.96 5.74 -6.14
N ARG A 139 9.37 6.94 -6.54
CA ARG A 139 9.93 7.25 -7.86
C ARG A 139 11.23 8.04 -7.73
N HIS A 140 12.18 7.77 -8.61
CA HIS A 140 13.39 8.57 -8.75
C HIS A 140 13.76 8.68 -10.22
N LYS A 141 14.01 9.92 -10.70
CA LYS A 141 14.37 10.21 -12.11
C LYS A 141 13.43 9.56 -13.13
N GLY A 142 12.13 9.63 -12.88
CA GLY A 142 11.10 9.06 -13.76
C GLY A 142 10.91 7.53 -13.66
N ARG A 143 11.75 6.82 -12.90
CA ARG A 143 11.65 5.36 -12.72
C ARG A 143 11.00 5.02 -11.38
N ALA A 144 10.06 4.07 -11.39
CA ALA A 144 9.53 3.49 -10.15
C ALA A 144 10.65 2.73 -9.41
N LEU A 145 10.74 2.94 -8.11
CA LEU A 145 11.68 2.26 -7.21
C LEU A 145 11.00 1.16 -6.39
N THR A 146 9.67 1.07 -6.39
CA THR A 146 8.93 0.09 -5.57
C THR A 146 7.81 -0.56 -6.36
N GLU A 147 7.24 -1.62 -5.79
CA GLU A 147 5.86 -1.99 -6.10
C GLU A 147 4.87 -0.84 -5.85
N THR A 148 3.65 -0.97 -6.36
CA THR A 148 2.54 -0.11 -5.94
C THR A 148 1.88 -0.70 -4.71
N TRP A 149 2.03 -0.04 -3.57
CA TRP A 149 1.26 -0.32 -2.37
C TRP A 149 -0.19 0.12 -2.60
N LEU A 150 -1.12 -0.81 -2.39
CA LEU A 150 -2.56 -0.60 -2.49
C LEU A 150 -3.17 -0.80 -1.11
N TYR A 151 -4.06 0.11 -0.71
CA TYR A 151 -4.70 0.05 0.60
C TYR A 151 -6.10 0.65 0.55
N GLN A 152 -7.08 -0.03 1.14
CA GLN A 152 -8.41 0.51 1.33
C GLN A 152 -8.55 1.02 2.76
N TYR A 153 -8.66 2.35 2.90
CA TYR A 153 -8.84 3.00 4.20
C TYR A 153 -10.33 3.22 4.47
N HIS A 154 -10.80 2.75 5.63
CA HIS A 154 -12.15 2.98 6.12
C HIS A 154 -12.11 4.08 7.21
N PRO A 155 -12.60 5.30 6.93
CA PRO A 155 -12.68 6.35 7.93
C PRO A 155 -13.66 5.99 9.04
N GLU A 156 -13.27 6.31 10.26
CA GLU A 156 -14.16 6.23 11.42
C GLU A 156 -15.14 7.41 11.34
N GLY A 157 -16.43 7.14 11.63
CA GLY A 157 -17.50 8.14 11.68
C GLY A 157 -17.44 9.05 12.89
#